data_AF-A0A6I7LW49-F1
#
_entry.id   AF-A0A6I7LW49-F1
#
_cell.length_a   1.000
_cell.length_b   1.000
_cell.length_c   1.000
_cell.angle_alpha   90.00
_cell.angle_beta   90.00
_cell.angle_gamma   90.00
#
_symmetry.space_group_name_H-M   'P 1'
#
loop_
_entity.id
_entity.type
_entity.pdbx_description
1 polymer ?
#
loop_
_entity_poly.entity_id
_entity_poly.type
_entity_poly.pdbx_seq_one_letter_code
_entity_poly.pdbx_strand_id
1 'polypeptide(L)'
;MTGDRNKIILVYAILLFFHIAHVGEEVLGRFWVMDSIGGIGPFLSINAILFCVPLALFYSVLKGKRIGYYLSMVYAVFMVVNGIVHNAATIITGRYFGGFAGGFSGIGLIIFSAILTVLLYKNVPATTK
;
A
#
# COMPACT_ATOMS: atom_id res chain seq x y z
N MET A 1 -18.59 -15.48 10.79
CA MET A 1 -17.62 -15.43 9.68
C MET A 1 -17.85 -14.27 8.69
N THR A 2 -19.04 -13.68 8.58
CA THR A 2 -19.30 -12.52 7.69
C THR A 2 -18.70 -11.20 8.20
N GLY A 3 -18.70 -10.99 9.52
CA GLY A 3 -18.19 -9.76 10.14
C GLY A 3 -16.71 -9.50 9.89
N ASP A 4 -15.84 -10.50 10.06
CA ASP A 4 -14.40 -10.30 9.89
C ASP A 4 -13.99 -10.20 8.42
N ARG A 5 -14.73 -10.86 7.51
CA ARG A 5 -14.56 -10.67 6.07
C ARG A 5 -14.89 -9.24 5.65
N ASN A 6 -15.97 -8.65 6.16
CA ASN A 6 -16.32 -7.25 5.86
C ASN A 6 -15.25 -6.28 6.39
N LYS A 7 -14.68 -6.54 7.56
CA LYS A 7 -13.55 -5.74 8.09
C LYS A 7 -12.32 -5.82 7.19
N ILE A 8 -11.94 -7.02 6.74
CA ILE A 8 -10.82 -7.19 5.80
C ILE A 8 -11.06 -6.38 4.54
N ILE A 9 -12.26 -6.49 3.96
CA ILE A 9 -12.63 -5.76 2.73
C ILE A 9 -12.53 -4.25 2.94
N LEU A 10 -13.09 -3.73 4.03
CA LEU A 10 -13.06 -2.31 4.36
C LEU A 10 -11.64 -1.81 4.58
N VAL A 11 -10.84 -2.50 5.40
CA VAL A 11 -9.46 -2.10 5.70
C VAL A 11 -8.60 -2.15 4.43
N TYR A 12 -8.80 -3.15 3.57
CA TYR A 12 -8.11 -3.23 2.29
C TYR A 12 -8.50 -2.05 1.37
N ALA A 13 -9.79 -1.73 1.26
CA ALA A 13 -10.25 -0.59 0.46
C ALA A 13 -9.65 0.73 0.97
N ILE A 14 -9.58 0.92 2.29
CA ILE A 14 -8.92 2.08 2.90
C ILE A 14 -7.42 2.09 2.59
N LEU A 15 -6.74 0.94 2.65
CA LEU A 15 -5.33 0.84 2.28
C LEU A 15 -5.11 1.23 0.81
N LEU A 16 -5.96 0.79 -0.11
CA LEU A 16 -5.88 1.18 -1.53
C LEU A 16 -6.05 2.69 -1.70
N PHE A 17 -6.97 3.31 -0.96
CA PHE A 17 -7.12 4.75 -0.95
C PHE A 17 -5.85 5.45 -0.49
N PHE A 18 -5.25 5.01 0.63
CA PHE A 18 -3.99 5.59 1.11
C PHE A 18 -2.82 5.37 0.14
N HIS A 19 -2.79 4.25 -0.59
CA HIS A 19 -1.78 4.02 -1.61
C HIS A 19 -1.90 5.02 -2.77
N ILE A 20 -3.12 5.28 -3.26
CA ILE A 20 -3.34 6.34 -4.26
C ILE A 20 -2.97 7.71 -3.71
N ALA A 21 -3.41 8.02 -2.48
CA ALA A 21 -3.09 9.28 -1.82
C ALA A 21 -1.58 9.45 -1.63
N HIS A 22 -0.86 8.35 -1.37
CA HIS A 22 0.60 8.35 -1.24
C HIS A 22 1.31 8.69 -2.54
N VAL A 23 0.92 8.05 -3.64
CA VAL A 23 1.43 8.42 -4.97
C VAL A 23 1.08 9.87 -5.31
N GLY A 24 -0.12 10.34 -4.94
CA GLY A 24 -0.50 11.75 -5.08
C GLY A 24 0.39 12.71 -4.29
N GLU A 25 0.72 12.37 -3.05
CA GLU A 25 1.63 13.13 -2.20
C GLU A 25 3.06 13.14 -2.77
N GLU A 26 3.55 12.02 -3.27
CA GLU A 26 4.84 11.92 -3.95
C GLU A 26 4.91 12.82 -5.18
N VAL A 27 3.84 12.88 -5.99
CA VAL A 27 3.75 13.78 -7.15
C VAL A 27 3.74 15.24 -6.72
N LEU A 28 2.90 15.61 -5.75
CA LEU A 28 2.80 16.99 -5.24
C LEU A 28 4.10 17.45 -4.58
N GLY A 29 4.76 16.54 -3.86
CA GLY A 29 6.03 16.78 -3.20
C GLY A 29 7.25 16.65 -4.09
N ARG A 30 7.08 16.33 -5.39
CA ARG A 30 8.17 16.02 -6.32
C ARG A 30 9.17 15.03 -5.74
N PHE A 31 8.70 13.84 -5.40
CA PHE A 31 9.52 12.75 -4.88
C PHE A 31 10.78 12.56 -5.74
N TRP A 32 11.95 12.47 -5.12
CA TRP A 32 13.26 12.53 -5.80
C TRP A 32 13.44 11.49 -6.91
N VAL A 33 12.78 10.34 -6.81
CA VAL A 33 12.82 9.28 -7.83
C VAL A 33 12.12 9.70 -9.12
N MET A 34 11.10 10.58 -9.04
CA MET A 34 10.32 11.01 -10.20
C MET A 34 11.22 11.63 -11.29
N ASP A 35 12.16 12.49 -10.90
CA ASP A 35 13.09 13.11 -11.85
C ASP A 35 14.13 12.09 -12.37
N SER A 36 14.47 11.09 -11.57
CA SER A 36 15.43 10.03 -11.93
C SER A 36 14.90 9.06 -13.00
N ILE A 37 13.58 8.94 -13.15
CA ILE A 37 12.93 8.01 -14.10
C ILE A 37 12.30 8.72 -15.31
N GLY A 38 12.68 9.97 -15.58
CA GLY A 38 12.20 10.72 -16.74
C GLY A 38 10.97 11.60 -16.47
N GLY A 39 10.70 11.92 -15.21
CA GLY A 39 9.67 12.87 -14.79
C GLY A 39 8.31 12.23 -14.47
N ILE A 40 7.29 13.09 -14.39
CA ILE A 40 5.94 12.72 -13.91
C ILE A 40 5.24 11.66 -14.77
N GLY A 41 5.40 11.72 -16.10
CA GLY A 41 4.71 10.81 -17.03
C GLY A 41 5.10 9.35 -16.83
N PRO A 42 6.40 9.00 -16.94
CA PRO A 42 6.89 7.66 -16.62
C PRO A 42 6.58 7.23 -15.18
N PHE A 43 6.72 8.13 -14.20
CA PHE A 43 6.41 7.85 -12.80
C PHE A 43 4.97 7.41 -12.58
N LEU A 44 4.00 8.14 -13.14
CA LEU A 44 2.58 7.79 -13.06
C LEU A 44 2.27 6.50 -13.82
N SER A 45 2.90 6.29 -14.98
CA SER A 45 2.67 5.08 -15.80
C SER A 45 3.13 3.82 -15.07
N ILE A 46 4.32 3.86 -14.47
CA ILE A 46 4.86 2.75 -13.67
C ILE A 46 3.98 2.51 -12.44
N ASN A 47 3.63 3.57 -11.70
CA ASN A 47 2.77 3.43 -10.52
C ASN A 47 1.38 2.90 -10.88
N ALA A 48 0.79 3.31 -12.01
CA ALA A 48 -0.49 2.78 -12.48
C ALA A 48 -0.42 1.28 -12.77
N ILE A 49 0.64 0.82 -13.45
CA ILE A 49 0.86 -0.61 -13.72
C ILE A 49 1.06 -1.38 -12.41
N LEU A 50 1.89 -0.86 -11.50
CA LEU A 50 2.13 -1.47 -10.21
C LEU A 50 0.86 -1.51 -9.34
N PHE A 51 -0.02 -0.52 -9.46
CA PHE A 51 -1.30 -0.46 -8.74
C PHE A 51 -2.31 -1.52 -9.20
N CYS A 52 -2.15 -2.09 -10.40
CA CYS A 52 -2.95 -3.25 -10.82
C CYS A 52 -2.69 -4.49 -9.93
N VAL A 53 -1.48 -4.62 -9.36
CA VAL A 53 -1.12 -5.74 -8.48
C VAL A 53 -2.00 -5.78 -7.22
N PRO A 54 -2.06 -4.74 -6.38
CA PRO A 54 -2.90 -4.76 -5.18
C PRO A 54 -4.40 -4.83 -5.51
N LEU A 55 -4.86 -4.36 -6.68
CA LEU A 55 -6.23 -4.58 -7.14
C LEU A 55 -6.52 -6.06 -7.43
N ALA A 56 -5.60 -6.75 -8.11
CA ALA A 56 -5.72 -8.18 -8.38
C ALA A 56 -5.71 -9.01 -7.08
N LEU A 57 -4.85 -8.63 -6.13
CA LEU A 57 -4.80 -9.24 -4.81
C LEU A 57 -6.10 -9.01 -4.03
N PHE A 58 -6.63 -7.78 -4.05
CA PHE A 58 -7.91 -7.45 -3.43
C PHE A 58 -9.05 -8.30 -4.01
N TYR A 59 -9.12 -8.42 -5.34
CA TYR A 59 -10.08 -9.31 -6.00
C TYR A 59 -9.92 -10.78 -5.57
N SER A 60 -8.69 -11.26 -5.43
CA SER A 60 -8.40 -12.61 -4.94
C SER A 60 -8.89 -12.81 -3.50
N VAL A 61 -8.75 -11.80 -2.63
CA VAL A 61 -9.30 -11.80 -1.26
C VAL A 61 -10.83 -11.79 -1.29
N LEU A 62 -11.46 -10.98 -2.16
CA LEU A 62 -12.91 -10.99 -2.33
C LEU A 62 -13.44 -12.37 -2.74
N LYS A 63 -12.70 -13.10 -3.58
CA LYS A 63 -13.02 -14.48 -3.96
C LYS A 63 -12.69 -15.52 -2.89
N GLY A 64 -12.16 -15.13 -1.74
CA GLY A 64 -11.80 -16.06 -0.66
C GLY A 64 -10.66 -16.99 -1.04
N LYS A 65 -9.82 -16.64 -2.03
CA LYS A 65 -8.71 -17.49 -2.45
C LYS A 65 -7.58 -17.39 -1.42
N ARG A 66 -7.18 -18.53 -0.86
CA ARG A 66 -6.14 -18.63 0.17
C ARG A 66 -4.82 -17.97 -0.24
N ILE A 67 -4.36 -18.19 -1.47
CA ILE A 67 -3.13 -17.56 -1.99
C ILE A 67 -3.22 -16.03 -2.01
N GLY A 68 -4.42 -15.49 -2.26
CA GLY A 68 -4.68 -14.05 -2.24
C GLY A 68 -4.43 -13.45 -0.87
N TYR A 69 -4.78 -14.16 0.21
CA TYR A 69 -4.53 -13.69 1.57
C TYR A 69 -3.03 -13.60 1.88
N TYR A 70 -2.26 -14.64 1.52
CA TYR A 70 -0.81 -14.64 1.73
C TYR A 70 -0.10 -13.54 0.94
N LEU A 71 -0.40 -13.42 -0.35
CA LEU A 71 0.20 -12.37 -1.18
C LEU A 71 -0.23 -10.96 -0.73
N SER A 72 -1.46 -10.81 -0.25
CA SER A 72 -1.94 -9.54 0.32
C SER A 72 -1.22 -9.17 1.62
N MET A 73 -0.82 -10.15 2.44
CA MET A 73 0.02 -9.88 3.61
C MET A 73 1.41 -9.40 3.21
N VAL A 74 2.02 -10.00 2.17
CA VAL A 74 3.31 -9.53 1.63
C VAL A 74 3.19 -8.09 1.14
N TYR A 75 2.14 -7.79 0.37
CA TYR A 75 1.83 -6.44 -0.08
C TYR A 75 1.66 -5.47 1.10
N ALA A 76 0.88 -5.83 2.12
CA ALA A 76 0.67 -4.98 3.28
C ALA A 76 1.99 -4.72 4.05
N VAL A 77 2.82 -5.73 4.26
CA VAL A 77 4.14 -5.53 4.90
C VAL A 77 5.02 -4.58 4.08
N PHE A 78 5.03 -4.73 2.75
CA PHE A 78 5.76 -3.81 1.88
C PHE A 78 5.26 -2.36 2.01
N MET A 79 3.96 -2.14 2.10
CA MET A 79 3.37 -0.81 2.33
C MET A 79 3.73 -0.23 3.70
N VAL A 80 3.85 -1.05 4.76
CA VAL A 80 4.36 -0.61 6.07
C VAL A 80 5.79 -0.10 5.94
N VAL A 81 6.66 -0.89 5.32
CA VAL A 81 8.07 -0.51 5.12
C VAL A 81 8.15 0.77 4.29
N ASN A 82 7.36 0.88 3.22
CA ASN A 82 7.34 2.07 2.37
C ASN A 82 6.98 3.34 3.19
N GLY A 83 5.87 3.29 3.93
CA GLY A 83 5.47 4.42 4.78
C GLY A 83 6.53 4.79 5.83
N ILE A 84 7.21 3.80 6.43
CA ILE A 84 8.30 4.05 7.38
C ILE A 84 9.48 4.73 6.70
N VAL A 85 9.91 4.25 5.53
CA VAL A 85 11.05 4.81 4.79
C VAL A 85 10.81 6.27 4.45
N HIS A 86 9.63 6.62 3.92
CA HIS A 86 9.31 8.01 3.58
C HIS A 86 9.28 8.92 4.82
N ASN A 87 8.65 8.48 5.90
CA ASN A 87 8.60 9.26 7.15
C ASN A 87 9.99 9.43 7.78
N ALA A 88 10.74 8.33 7.94
CA ALA A 88 12.07 8.35 8.52
C ALA A 88 13.04 9.19 7.68
N ALA A 89 13.04 9.02 6.35
CA ALA A 89 13.91 9.78 5.47
C ALA A 89 13.55 11.27 5.45
N THR A 90 12.26 11.62 5.49
CA THR A 90 11.82 13.02 5.62
C THR A 90 12.32 13.64 6.93
N ILE A 91 12.23 12.92 8.05
CA ILE A 91 12.72 13.39 9.36
C ILE A 91 14.25 13.55 9.36
N ILE A 92 14.97 12.55 8.85
CA ILE A 92 16.44 12.53 8.84
C ILE A 92 17.01 13.63 7.94
N THR A 93 16.42 13.83 6.76
CA THR A 93 16.95 14.77 5.76
C THR A 93 16.37 16.18 5.88
N GLY A 94 15.24 16.34 6.59
CA GLY A 94 14.47 17.57 6.62
C GLY A 94 13.85 17.96 5.27
N ARG A 95 13.85 17.06 4.28
CA ARG A 95 13.41 17.34 2.90
C ARG A 95 12.14 16.60 2.54
N TYR A 96 11.03 17.33 2.61
CA TYR A 96 9.74 16.87 2.08
C TYR A 96 9.66 17.12 0.56
N PHE A 97 9.70 18.39 0.13
CA PHE A 97 9.65 18.77 -1.28
C PHE A 97 10.98 18.51 -2.00
N GLY A 98 10.95 17.89 -3.18
CA GLY A 98 12.17 17.46 -3.89
C GLY A 98 12.95 16.37 -3.14
N GLY A 99 12.33 15.77 -2.12
CA GLY A 99 12.93 14.81 -1.21
C GLY A 99 12.07 13.56 -1.09
N PHE A 100 11.69 13.18 0.13
CA PHE A 100 11.02 11.91 0.46
C PHE A 100 9.52 12.07 0.75
N ALA A 101 8.85 13.04 0.09
CA ALA A 101 7.40 13.27 0.17
C ALA A 101 6.58 11.97 0.19
N GLY A 102 5.44 11.95 0.92
CA GLY A 102 4.73 10.72 1.24
C GLY A 102 4.66 10.43 2.74
N GLY A 103 5.08 11.36 3.60
CA GLY A 103 5.05 11.20 5.05
C GLY A 103 3.63 11.09 5.61
N PHE A 104 2.72 11.99 5.22
CA PHE A 104 1.38 12.07 5.82
C PHE A 104 0.51 10.87 5.42
N SER A 105 0.43 10.59 4.13
CA SER A 105 -0.20 9.37 3.58
C SER A 105 0.52 8.09 4.03
N GLY A 106 1.84 8.16 4.22
CA GLY A 106 2.67 7.05 4.71
C GLY A 106 2.28 6.58 6.11
N ILE A 107 1.82 7.47 6.99
CA ILE A 107 1.25 7.09 8.30
C ILE A 107 0.01 6.21 8.11
N GLY A 108 -0.87 6.59 7.17
CA GLY A 108 -2.04 5.79 6.80
C GLY A 108 -1.64 4.42 6.25
N LEU A 109 -0.63 4.36 5.37
CA LEU A 109 -0.10 3.10 4.85
C LEU A 109 0.38 2.18 5.98
N ILE A 110 1.13 2.71 6.95
CA ILE A 110 1.63 1.94 8.09
C ILE A 110 0.47 1.36 8.91
N ILE A 111 -0.46 2.21 9.34
CA ILE A 111 -1.55 1.81 10.25
C ILE A 111 -2.45 0.76 9.58
N PHE A 112 -2.99 1.07 8.40
CA PHE A 112 -3.97 0.20 7.76
C PHE A 112 -3.33 -1.08 7.22
N SER A 113 -2.06 -1.05 6.82
CA SER A 113 -1.36 -2.28 6.41
C SER A 113 -1.03 -3.19 7.59
N ALA A 114 -0.62 -2.64 8.73
CA ALA A 114 -0.40 -3.44 9.95
C ALA A 114 -1.71 -4.12 10.40
N ILE A 115 -2.81 -3.38 10.42
CA ILE A 115 -4.14 -3.92 10.74
C ILE A 115 -4.54 -4.99 9.71
N LEU A 116 -4.39 -4.71 8.41
CA LEU A 116 -4.75 -5.65 7.35
C LEU A 116 -3.95 -6.96 7.47
N THR A 117 -2.65 -6.87 7.76
CA THR A 117 -1.78 -8.04 7.94
C THR A 117 -2.31 -8.94 9.05
N VAL A 118 -2.65 -8.38 10.21
CA VAL A 118 -3.20 -9.14 11.35
C VAL A 118 -4.55 -9.75 11.01
N LEU A 119 -5.43 -9.00 10.34
CA LEU A 119 -6.76 -9.51 9.96
C LEU A 119 -6.66 -10.64 8.93
N LEU A 120 -5.80 -10.51 7.91
CA LEU A 120 -5.57 -11.55 6.91
C LEU A 120 -4.99 -12.81 7.56
N TYR A 121 -3.98 -12.68 8.42
CA TYR A 121 -3.36 -13.81 9.12
C TYR A 121 -4.37 -14.62 9.94
N LYS A 122 -5.24 -13.93 10.70
CA LYS A 122 -6.26 -14.57 11.53
C LYS A 122 -7.39 -15.24 10.75
N ASN A 123 -7.57 -14.88 9.48
CA ASN A 123 -8.73 -15.27 8.67
C ASN A 123 -8.35 -15.98 7.37
N VAL A 124 -7.15 -16.57 7.30
CA VAL A 124 -6.74 -17.36 6.13
C VAL A 124 -7.73 -18.53 5.94
N PRO A 125 -8.34 -18.69 4.76
CA PRO A 125 -9.22 -19.82 4.48
C PRO A 125 -8.49 -21.16 4.61
N ALA A 126 -9.17 -22.18 5.14
CA ALA A 126 -8.64 -23.54 5.19
C ALA A 126 -8.34 -24.07 3.77
N THR A 127 -7.38 -25.00 3.66
CA THR A 127 -7.16 -25.71 2.40
C THR A 127 -8.40 -26.54 2.09
N THR A 128 -9.15 -26.19 1.05
CA THR A 128 -10.04 -27.14 0.40
C THR A 128 -9.15 -28.13 -0.36
N LYS A 129 -9.11 -29.37 0.13
CA LYS A 129 -8.48 -30.50 -0.58
C LYS A 129 -9.21 -30.78 -1.88
#